data_AF-A0A1V5CIK0-F1
#
_entry.id   AF-A0A1V5CIK0-F1
#
_cell.length_a   1.000
_cell.length_b   1.000
_cell.length_c   1.000
_cell.angle_alpha   90.00
_cell.angle_beta   90.00
_cell.angle_gamma   90.00
#
_symmetry.space_group_name_H-M   'P 1'
#
loop_
_entity.id
_entity.type
_entity.pdbx_description
1 polymer ?
#
loop_
_entity_poly.entity_id
_entity_poly.type
_entity_poly.pdbx_seq_one_letter_code
_entity_poly.pdbx_strand_id
1 'polypeptide(L)'
;MRKTGCFLIGLVLAATAIFFVPPHVLAVNSASYIDFVIEAPHPDGIAVSWWGGASPLTGLNISVTGIQGDRSDDDFLGITGGLLSFTTGPLTSYDNTSWHFGSGGNIALTGGVSALGIASPDTLLLWGSFSEVSVLKVDTRFKVILASSYNELNADVANFFGVSGPYVGSLNLSFFSNESPGQPFTATSLQGGQIEATSVPVPAAFWLFGSGLFGIAALRKRRSV
;
A
#
# COMPACT_ATOMS: atom_id res chain seq x y z
N MET A 1 -50.36 -40.50 67.44
CA MET A 1 -50.92 -40.15 66.11
C MET A 1 -50.37 -38.79 65.68
N ARG A 2 -49.78 -38.73 64.47
CA ARG A 2 -49.51 -37.57 63.57
C ARG A 2 -48.71 -36.38 64.16
N LYS A 3 -47.41 -36.18 63.85
CA LYS A 3 -46.71 -35.75 62.60
C LYS A 3 -47.24 -34.45 61.97
N THR A 4 -46.41 -33.39 62.00
CA THR A 4 -46.07 -32.42 60.92
C THR A 4 -45.20 -31.31 61.54
N GLY A 5 -43.97 -30.97 61.15
CA GLY A 5 -43.28 -31.12 59.86
C GLY A 5 -43.12 -29.74 59.22
N CYS A 6 -42.24 -28.89 59.74
CA CYS A 6 -41.94 -27.56 59.21
C CYS A 6 -40.72 -27.66 58.27
N PHE A 7 -40.96 -27.60 56.95
CA PHE A 7 -39.93 -27.67 55.92
C PHE A 7 -39.56 -26.24 55.48
N LEU A 8 -38.33 -25.81 55.79
CA LEU A 8 -37.74 -24.59 55.26
C LEU A 8 -37.31 -24.82 53.81
N ILE A 9 -37.89 -24.07 52.87
CA ILE A 9 -37.48 -24.06 51.46
C ILE A 9 -36.38 -23.00 51.32
N GLY A 10 -35.12 -23.45 51.23
CA GLY A 10 -33.98 -22.62 50.87
C GLY A 10 -33.92 -22.43 49.36
N LEU A 11 -34.27 -21.23 48.88
CA LEU A 11 -34.12 -20.82 47.49
C LEU A 11 -32.65 -20.44 47.24
N VAL A 12 -31.88 -21.32 46.59
CA VAL A 12 -30.51 -21.05 46.14
C VAL A 12 -30.58 -20.32 44.79
N LEU A 13 -30.39 -18.99 44.79
CA LEU A 13 -30.14 -18.22 43.57
C LEU A 13 -28.72 -18.54 43.07
N ALA A 14 -28.61 -19.37 42.04
CA ALA A 14 -27.38 -19.56 41.30
C ALA A 14 -27.16 -18.37 40.35
N ALA A 15 -26.35 -17.40 40.78
CA ALA A 15 -25.92 -16.29 39.95
C ALA A 15 -24.98 -16.79 38.84
N THR A 16 -25.48 -16.88 37.60
CA THR A 16 -24.70 -17.22 36.42
C THR A 16 -23.80 -16.03 36.09
N ALA A 17 -22.52 -16.10 36.45
CA ALA A 17 -21.52 -15.13 36.02
C ALA A 17 -21.28 -15.29 34.51
N ILE A 18 -21.87 -14.38 33.71
CA ILE A 18 -21.53 -14.25 32.29
C ILE A 18 -20.12 -13.67 32.24
N PHE A 19 -19.13 -14.54 32.00
CA PHE A 19 -17.78 -14.11 31.66
C PHE A 19 -17.85 -13.42 30.30
N PHE A 20 -17.82 -12.09 30.32
CA PHE A 20 -17.59 -11.27 29.15
C PHE A 20 -16.14 -11.50 28.73
N VAL A 21 -15.91 -12.50 27.88
CA VAL A 21 -14.61 -12.64 27.22
C VAL A 21 -14.49 -11.41 26.32
N PRO A 22 -13.54 -10.49 26.59
CA PRO A 22 -13.35 -9.36 25.69
C PRO A 22 -13.07 -9.93 24.30
N PRO A 23 -13.68 -9.38 23.23
CA PRO A 23 -13.36 -9.81 21.88
C PRO A 23 -11.84 -9.78 21.74
N HIS A 24 -11.27 -10.90 21.29
CA HIS A 24 -9.84 -10.97 20.99
C HIS A 24 -9.54 -9.83 20.03
N VAL A 25 -8.89 -8.79 20.53
CA VAL A 25 -8.31 -7.75 19.70
C VAL A 25 -7.20 -8.47 18.96
N LEU A 26 -7.47 -8.89 17.73
CA LEU A 26 -6.42 -9.40 16.85
C LEU A 26 -5.36 -8.30 16.81
N ALA A 27 -4.13 -8.66 17.14
CA ALA A 27 -3.01 -7.75 17.02
C ALA A 27 -2.99 -7.29 15.56
N VAL A 28 -3.22 -6.00 15.35
CA VAL A 28 -3.10 -5.40 14.03
C VAL A 28 -1.61 -5.40 13.72
N ASN A 29 -1.20 -6.17 12.70
CA ASN A 29 0.14 -6.07 12.15
C ASN A 29 0.28 -4.67 11.58
N SER A 30 0.93 -3.74 12.27
CA SER A 30 1.20 -2.41 11.73
C SER A 30 2.52 -2.46 10.98
N ALA A 31 2.48 -2.66 9.66
CA ALA A 31 3.65 -2.50 8.82
C ALA A 31 3.99 -1.00 8.69
N SER A 32 5.27 -0.66 8.66
CA SER A 32 5.80 0.69 8.44
C SER A 32 6.10 0.94 6.96
N TYR A 33 6.35 -0.11 6.18
CA TYR A 33 6.37 -0.13 4.74
C TYR A 33 5.68 -1.39 4.17
N ILE A 34 5.23 -1.28 2.93
CA ILE A 34 4.70 -2.40 2.14
C ILE A 34 5.53 -2.48 0.87
N ASP A 35 5.96 -3.68 0.51
CA ASP A 35 6.64 -3.96 -0.75
C ASP A 35 5.76 -4.80 -1.69
N PHE A 36 5.87 -4.56 -3.00
CA PHE A 36 5.25 -5.37 -4.04
C PHE A 36 6.32 -6.15 -4.79
N VAL A 37 6.17 -7.46 -4.79
CA VAL A 37 7.15 -8.39 -5.36
C VAL A 37 6.97 -8.44 -6.88
N ILE A 38 7.92 -7.85 -7.61
CA ILE A 38 7.98 -7.88 -9.08
C ILE A 38 9.06 -8.87 -9.48
N GLU A 39 8.65 -10.11 -9.74
CA GLU A 39 9.55 -11.19 -10.12
C GLU A 39 9.27 -11.69 -11.55
N ALA A 40 10.32 -12.20 -12.18
CA ALA A 40 10.21 -12.95 -13.42
C ALA A 40 9.71 -14.38 -13.14
N PRO A 41 9.02 -15.05 -14.09
CA PRO A 41 8.76 -14.61 -15.46
C PRO A 41 7.57 -13.65 -15.58
N HIS A 42 7.64 -12.75 -16.56
CA HIS A 42 6.55 -11.83 -16.89
C HIS A 42 5.68 -12.37 -18.03
N PRO A 43 4.38 -12.02 -18.10
CA PRO A 43 3.50 -12.43 -19.19
C PRO A 43 3.89 -11.77 -20.51
N ASP A 44 3.39 -12.34 -21.60
CA ASP A 44 3.48 -11.72 -22.93
C ASP A 44 2.82 -10.34 -22.91
N GLY A 45 3.38 -9.41 -23.70
CA GLY A 45 2.86 -8.04 -23.79
C GLY A 45 3.28 -7.12 -22.64
N ILE A 46 4.24 -7.53 -21.81
CA ILE A 46 4.93 -6.61 -20.90
C ILE A 46 5.74 -5.59 -21.69
N ALA A 47 5.61 -4.32 -21.32
CA ALA A 47 6.35 -3.25 -21.96
C ALA A 47 6.59 -2.07 -21.01
N VAL A 48 7.80 -1.51 -21.08
CA VAL A 48 8.11 -0.17 -20.61
C VAL A 48 8.51 0.67 -21.83
N SER A 49 7.76 1.73 -22.12
CA SER A 49 7.94 2.48 -23.37
C SER A 49 7.86 3.99 -23.18
N TRP A 50 8.64 4.70 -23.99
CA TRP A 50 8.60 6.14 -24.12
C TRP A 50 8.75 6.53 -25.58
N TRP A 51 7.84 7.38 -26.08
CA TRP A 51 7.71 7.69 -27.51
C TRP A 51 8.46 8.94 -27.96
N GLY A 52 9.25 9.57 -27.09
CA GLY A 52 9.99 10.80 -27.42
C GLY A 52 9.26 12.09 -27.04
N GLY A 53 9.94 13.23 -27.21
CA GLY A 53 9.37 14.55 -26.95
C GLY A 53 8.90 14.74 -25.50
N ALA A 54 7.71 15.32 -25.33
CA ALA A 54 7.09 15.51 -24.02
C ALA A 54 6.17 14.34 -23.59
N SER A 55 6.14 13.24 -24.35
CA SER A 55 5.29 12.09 -24.02
C SER A 55 5.67 11.47 -22.67
N PRO A 56 4.69 10.92 -21.91
CA PRO A 56 4.98 10.24 -20.66
C PRO A 56 5.67 8.90 -20.90
N LEU A 57 6.38 8.41 -19.88
CA LEU A 57 6.81 7.03 -19.79
C LEU A 57 5.60 6.16 -19.42
N THR A 58 5.48 5.00 -20.06
CA THR A 58 4.40 4.05 -19.80
C THR A 58 4.98 2.70 -19.44
N GLY A 59 4.33 2.03 -18.49
CA GLY A 59 4.58 0.63 -18.14
C GLY A 59 3.27 -0.14 -18.23
N LEU A 60 3.29 -1.31 -18.85
CA LEU A 60 2.10 -2.13 -19.10
C LEU A 60 2.37 -3.59 -18.75
N ASN A 61 1.38 -4.23 -18.15
CA ASN A 61 1.35 -5.67 -17.86
C ASN A 61 2.57 -6.17 -17.07
N ILE A 62 3.05 -5.37 -16.11
CA ILE A 62 4.17 -5.76 -15.26
C ILE A 62 3.63 -6.73 -14.19
N SER A 63 4.13 -7.97 -14.19
CA SER A 63 3.67 -9.00 -13.26
C SER A 63 4.05 -8.66 -11.83
N VAL A 64 3.08 -8.75 -10.91
CA VAL A 64 3.30 -8.65 -9.47
C VAL A 64 2.78 -9.93 -8.82
N THR A 65 3.64 -10.61 -8.08
CA THR A 65 3.33 -11.95 -7.53
C THR A 65 2.89 -11.91 -6.07
N GLY A 66 3.17 -10.81 -5.36
CA GLY A 66 2.76 -10.68 -3.98
C GLY A 66 2.95 -9.29 -3.40
N ILE A 67 2.46 -9.16 -2.17
CA ILE A 67 2.59 -7.98 -1.32
C ILE A 67 3.25 -8.45 -0.02
N GLN A 68 4.30 -7.77 0.41
CA GLN A 68 5.06 -8.08 1.61
C GLN A 68 5.08 -6.89 2.57
N GLY A 69 4.93 -7.12 3.87
CA GLY A 69 5.11 -6.11 4.92
C GLY A 69 6.52 -6.15 5.55
N ASP A 70 6.73 -5.33 6.58
CA ASP A 70 8.01 -5.23 7.30
C ASP A 70 8.62 -6.53 7.85
N ARG A 71 7.78 -7.50 8.26
CA ARG A 71 8.21 -8.63 9.09
C ARG A 71 8.25 -9.94 8.32
N SER A 72 9.46 -10.36 7.95
CA SER A 72 9.78 -11.77 7.62
C SER A 72 8.79 -12.43 6.63
N ASP A 73 8.85 -13.75 6.48
CA ASP A 73 8.03 -14.48 5.51
C ASP A 73 6.54 -14.57 5.92
N ASP A 74 6.20 -14.20 7.16
CA ASP A 74 4.85 -14.31 7.73
C ASP A 74 3.89 -13.18 7.28
N ASP A 75 4.43 -12.05 6.80
CA ASP A 75 3.64 -10.90 6.31
C ASP A 75 3.58 -10.87 4.77
N PHE A 76 3.26 -11.99 4.14
CA PHE A 76 3.17 -12.13 2.69
C PHE A 76 1.76 -12.47 2.20
N LEU A 77 1.26 -11.70 1.23
CA LEU A 77 0.03 -11.96 0.49
C LEU A 77 0.35 -12.29 -0.97
N GLY A 78 0.08 -13.53 -1.39
CA GLY A 78 0.18 -13.91 -2.79
C GLY A 78 -0.90 -13.23 -3.64
N ILE A 79 -0.50 -12.71 -4.81
CA ILE A 79 -1.39 -12.13 -5.80
C ILE A 79 -1.55 -13.10 -6.98
N THR A 80 -2.79 -13.37 -7.36
CA THR A 80 -3.13 -14.12 -8.58
C THR A 80 -3.48 -13.15 -9.71
N GLY A 81 -2.81 -13.29 -10.86
CA GLY A 81 -3.07 -12.43 -12.03
C GLY A 81 -2.67 -10.97 -11.80
N GLY A 82 -1.66 -10.72 -10.96
CA GLY A 82 -1.24 -9.39 -10.59
C GLY A 82 -0.63 -8.63 -11.76
N LEU A 83 -1.29 -7.55 -12.20
CA LEU A 83 -0.83 -6.71 -13.32
C LEU A 83 -0.72 -5.25 -12.88
N LEU A 84 0.51 -4.76 -12.86
CA LEU A 84 0.86 -3.37 -12.66
C LEU A 84 0.94 -2.65 -14.02
N SER A 85 0.29 -1.49 -14.09
CA SER A 85 0.43 -0.54 -15.20
C SER A 85 0.62 0.86 -14.68
N PHE A 86 1.35 1.68 -15.42
CA PHE A 86 1.57 3.07 -15.07
C PHE A 86 1.76 3.97 -16.29
N THR A 87 1.48 5.26 -16.11
CA THR A 87 1.81 6.35 -17.01
C THR A 87 2.34 7.50 -16.17
N THR A 88 3.50 8.05 -16.49
CA THR A 88 4.08 9.17 -15.73
C THR A 88 3.49 10.52 -16.15
N GLY A 89 3.97 11.62 -15.55
CA GLY A 89 3.86 12.93 -16.16
C GLY A 89 4.72 13.08 -17.43
N PRO A 90 4.68 14.25 -18.09
CA PRO A 90 5.49 14.52 -19.28
C PRO A 90 6.99 14.55 -18.97
N LEU A 91 7.83 14.26 -19.96
CA LEU A 91 9.28 14.48 -19.85
C LEU A 91 9.57 15.97 -19.61
N THR A 92 10.36 16.27 -18.57
CA THR A 92 10.74 17.63 -18.20
C THR A 92 12.19 17.94 -18.58
N SER A 93 13.09 16.95 -18.45
CA SER A 93 14.49 17.08 -18.83
C SER A 93 15.13 15.71 -19.08
N TYR A 94 16.31 15.71 -19.68
CA TYR A 94 17.17 14.54 -19.79
C TYR A 94 18.64 14.99 -19.94
N ASP A 95 19.57 14.12 -19.56
CA ASP A 95 21.01 14.28 -19.78
C ASP A 95 21.59 13.00 -20.39
N ASN A 96 22.92 12.85 -20.45
CA ASN A 96 23.57 11.68 -21.06
C ASN A 96 23.33 10.35 -20.32
N THR A 97 22.78 10.41 -19.10
CA THR A 97 22.60 9.29 -18.18
C THR A 97 21.17 9.14 -17.67
N SER A 98 20.32 10.14 -17.80
CA SER A 98 19.02 10.15 -17.14
C SER A 98 17.91 10.79 -17.96
N TRP A 99 16.68 10.36 -17.69
CA TRP A 99 15.44 11.02 -18.12
C TRP A 99 14.64 11.41 -16.88
N HIS A 100 14.09 12.62 -16.86
CA HIS A 100 13.24 13.10 -15.78
C HIS A 100 11.85 13.40 -16.31
N PHE A 101 10.85 12.86 -15.62
CA PHE A 101 9.44 13.08 -15.90
C PHE A 101 8.81 13.82 -14.71
N GLY A 102 8.00 14.81 -15.03
CA GLY A 102 7.31 15.63 -14.04
C GLY A 102 6.17 14.88 -13.33
N SER A 103 5.48 15.61 -12.46
CA SER A 103 4.33 15.10 -11.72
C SER A 103 3.13 14.78 -12.62
N GLY A 104 2.22 13.98 -12.09
CA GLY A 104 0.98 13.57 -12.73
C GLY A 104 0.98 12.10 -13.13
N GLY A 105 0.16 11.77 -14.13
CA GLY A 105 -0.03 10.40 -14.56
C GLY A 105 -0.73 9.53 -13.51
N ASN A 106 -0.60 8.22 -13.64
CA ASN A 106 -1.26 7.23 -12.79
C ASN A 106 -0.43 5.95 -12.65
N ILE A 107 -0.57 5.29 -11.51
CA ILE A 107 -0.09 3.92 -11.26
C ILE A 107 -1.29 3.09 -10.78
N ALA A 108 -1.41 1.86 -11.25
CA ALA A 108 -2.47 0.95 -10.85
C ALA A 108 -1.99 -0.50 -10.86
N LEU A 109 -2.31 -1.23 -9.81
CA LEU A 109 -2.13 -2.67 -9.69
C LEU A 109 -3.50 -3.34 -9.56
N THR A 110 -3.76 -4.29 -10.45
CA THR A 110 -4.91 -5.19 -10.35
C THR A 110 -4.46 -6.59 -9.98
N GLY A 111 -5.31 -7.37 -9.31
CA GLY A 111 -5.05 -8.77 -8.99
C GLY A 111 -6.05 -9.35 -8.00
N GLY A 112 -6.00 -10.67 -7.84
CA GLY A 112 -6.75 -11.39 -6.80
C GLY A 112 -5.86 -11.72 -5.59
N VAL A 113 -6.42 -11.64 -4.38
CA VAL A 113 -5.77 -12.03 -3.12
C VAL A 113 -6.69 -12.99 -2.36
N SER A 114 -6.53 -14.29 -2.60
CA SER A 114 -7.44 -15.32 -2.10
C SER A 114 -7.48 -15.39 -0.57
N ALA A 115 -6.36 -15.10 0.10
CA ALA A 115 -6.26 -15.07 1.56
C ALA A 115 -7.20 -14.03 2.21
N LEU A 116 -7.56 -12.99 1.46
CA LEU A 116 -8.48 -11.93 1.89
C LEU A 116 -9.89 -12.08 1.28
N GLY A 117 -10.16 -13.16 0.55
CA GLY A 117 -11.43 -13.35 -0.16
C GLY A 117 -11.57 -12.52 -1.45
N ILE A 118 -10.49 -11.90 -1.93
CA ILE A 118 -10.47 -11.13 -3.19
C ILE A 118 -10.23 -12.11 -4.34
N ALA A 119 -11.30 -12.59 -4.97
CA ALA A 119 -11.20 -13.65 -5.99
C ALA A 119 -10.95 -13.16 -7.42
N SER A 120 -11.37 -11.93 -7.76
CA SER A 120 -11.29 -11.43 -9.14
C SER A 120 -9.88 -10.90 -9.44
N PRO A 121 -9.24 -11.33 -10.55
CA PRO A 121 -7.93 -10.81 -10.97
C PRO A 121 -7.99 -9.35 -11.45
N ASP A 122 -9.18 -8.83 -11.78
CA ASP A 122 -9.37 -7.45 -12.22
C ASP A 122 -9.59 -6.48 -11.03
N THR A 123 -9.50 -6.97 -9.79
CA THR A 123 -9.72 -6.12 -8.61
C THR A 123 -8.56 -5.14 -8.44
N LEU A 124 -8.87 -3.86 -8.25
CA LEU A 124 -7.86 -2.84 -7.96
C LEU A 124 -7.29 -3.03 -6.56
N LEU A 125 -5.99 -3.32 -6.47
CA LEU A 125 -5.25 -3.55 -5.23
C LEU A 125 -4.47 -2.31 -4.77
N LEU A 126 -3.93 -1.56 -5.71
CA LEU A 126 -3.26 -0.27 -5.48
C LEU A 126 -3.58 0.68 -6.63
N TRP A 127 -3.77 1.96 -6.31
CA TRP A 127 -3.82 3.02 -7.32
C TRP A 127 -3.21 4.31 -6.80
N GLY A 128 -2.72 5.16 -7.70
CA GLY A 128 -2.04 6.40 -7.31
C GLY A 128 -1.62 7.29 -8.46
N SER A 129 -0.77 8.27 -8.15
CA SER A 129 -0.17 9.21 -9.11
C SER A 129 1.30 9.47 -8.77
N PHE A 130 2.10 9.93 -9.74
CA PHE A 130 3.51 10.23 -9.52
C PHE A 130 3.74 11.70 -9.16
N SER A 131 4.65 11.95 -8.22
CA SER A 131 5.20 13.28 -7.98
C SER A 131 6.40 13.57 -8.86
N GLU A 132 7.26 12.58 -9.07
CA GLU A 132 8.45 12.68 -9.90
C GLU A 132 8.90 11.28 -10.32
N VAL A 133 9.36 11.13 -11.56
CA VAL A 133 9.99 9.89 -12.04
C VAL A 133 11.33 10.20 -12.68
N SER A 134 12.36 9.47 -12.29
CA SER A 134 13.66 9.46 -12.95
C SER A 134 13.93 8.07 -13.54
N VAL A 135 14.44 8.03 -14.77
CA VAL A 135 14.98 6.81 -15.38
C VAL A 135 16.48 6.98 -15.46
N LEU A 136 17.24 6.16 -14.74
CA LEU A 136 18.71 6.18 -14.75
C LEU A 136 19.24 5.09 -15.65
N LYS A 137 20.09 5.44 -16.62
CA LYS A 137 20.90 4.49 -17.39
C LYS A 137 22.10 4.06 -16.57
N VAL A 138 22.18 2.77 -16.26
CA VAL A 138 23.34 2.12 -15.65
C VAL A 138 23.97 1.25 -16.72
N ASP A 139 25.22 1.55 -17.11
CA ASP A 139 25.89 0.89 -18.23
C ASP A 139 25.13 1.06 -19.57
N THR A 140 25.41 0.20 -20.55
CA THR A 140 24.95 0.33 -21.94
C THR A 140 23.50 -0.10 -22.15
N ARG A 141 22.94 -0.90 -21.23
CA ARG A 141 21.65 -1.59 -21.48
C ARG A 141 20.67 -1.55 -20.33
N PHE A 142 21.09 -1.23 -19.12
CA PHE A 142 20.24 -1.35 -17.95
C PHE A 142 19.68 0.02 -17.57
N LYS A 143 18.39 0.05 -17.24
CA LYS A 143 17.71 1.27 -16.81
C LYS A 143 16.92 1.00 -15.54
N VAL A 144 16.98 1.94 -14.60
CA VAL A 144 16.25 1.90 -13.32
C VAL A 144 15.24 3.04 -13.29
N ILE A 145 13.97 2.71 -13.10
CA ILE A 145 12.95 3.67 -12.75
C ILE A 145 13.04 3.93 -11.25
N LEU A 146 13.18 5.19 -10.87
CA LEU A 146 13.05 5.67 -9.50
C LEU A 146 11.90 6.68 -9.52
N ALA A 147 10.76 6.30 -8.95
CA ALA A 147 9.61 7.18 -8.89
C ALA A 147 9.15 7.38 -7.46
N SER A 148 8.62 8.56 -7.16
CA SER A 148 7.84 8.81 -5.94
C SER A 148 6.36 8.89 -6.32
N SER A 149 5.49 8.31 -5.49
CA SER A 149 4.06 8.16 -5.78
C SER A 149 3.20 8.37 -4.56
N TYR A 150 2.00 8.90 -4.78
CA TYR A 150 0.92 8.97 -3.79
C TYR A 150 -0.10 7.90 -4.12
N ASN A 151 -0.28 6.95 -3.21
CA ASN A 151 -1.05 5.74 -3.45
C ASN A 151 -2.15 5.53 -2.42
N GLU A 152 -3.19 4.82 -2.84
CA GLU A 152 -4.23 4.24 -2.01
C GLU A 152 -4.25 2.72 -2.24
N LEU A 153 -4.36 1.98 -1.15
CA LEU A 153 -4.49 0.52 -1.16
C LEU A 153 -5.95 0.13 -1.11
N ASN A 154 -6.25 -1.05 -1.65
CA ASN A 154 -7.50 -1.73 -1.35
C ASN A 154 -7.68 -1.88 0.17
N ALA A 155 -8.89 -1.61 0.67
CA ALA A 155 -9.16 -1.54 2.10
C ALA A 155 -8.86 -2.86 2.84
N ASP A 156 -9.12 -4.01 2.23
CA ASP A 156 -8.87 -5.31 2.86
C ASP A 156 -7.37 -5.59 2.94
N VAL A 157 -6.61 -5.23 1.89
CA VAL A 157 -5.15 -5.29 1.88
C VAL A 157 -4.56 -4.35 2.93
N ALA A 158 -5.05 -3.11 2.98
CA ALA A 158 -4.61 -2.12 3.97
C ALA A 158 -4.88 -2.60 5.40
N ASN A 159 -6.07 -3.16 5.65
CA ASN A 159 -6.44 -3.72 6.95
C ASN A 159 -5.55 -4.90 7.35
N PHE A 160 -5.19 -5.78 6.41
CA PHE A 160 -4.29 -6.90 6.68
C PHE A 160 -2.91 -6.43 7.18
N PHE A 161 -2.35 -5.41 6.53
CA PHE A 161 -1.08 -4.80 6.92
C PHE A 161 -1.20 -3.70 7.98
N GLY A 162 -2.40 -3.51 8.55
CA GLY A 162 -2.65 -2.54 9.62
C GLY A 162 -2.30 -1.11 9.26
N VAL A 163 -2.35 -0.79 7.98
CA VAL A 163 -2.03 0.53 7.45
C VAL A 163 -3.32 1.30 7.17
N SER A 164 -3.28 2.62 7.35
CA SER A 164 -4.44 3.49 7.05
C SER A 164 -4.02 4.80 6.40
N GLY A 165 -4.89 5.33 5.53
CA GLY A 165 -4.70 6.61 4.85
C GLY A 165 -3.93 6.48 3.52
N PRO A 166 -3.59 7.62 2.90
CA PRO A 166 -2.74 7.64 1.71
C PRO A 166 -1.29 7.30 2.05
N TYR A 167 -0.62 6.64 1.10
CA TYR A 167 0.77 6.21 1.21
C TYR A 167 1.65 7.03 0.28
N VAL A 168 2.87 7.30 0.73
CA VAL A 168 3.94 7.75 -0.17
C VAL A 168 4.83 6.56 -0.43
N GLY A 169 4.90 6.18 -1.70
CA GLY A 169 5.68 5.04 -2.13
C GLY A 169 6.74 5.37 -3.15
N SER A 170 7.69 4.45 -3.31
CA SER A 170 8.66 4.45 -4.38
C SER A 170 8.44 3.27 -5.32
N LEU A 171 8.51 3.49 -6.63
CA LEU A 171 8.61 2.41 -7.61
C LEU A 171 10.08 2.31 -8.02
N ASN A 172 10.67 1.14 -7.79
CA ASN A 172 11.98 0.76 -8.30
C ASN A 172 11.81 -0.36 -9.32
N LEU A 173 12.09 -0.09 -10.59
CA LEU A 173 11.91 -1.07 -11.66
C LEU A 173 13.11 -1.09 -12.58
N SER A 174 13.60 -2.29 -12.88
CA SER A 174 14.76 -2.48 -13.74
C SER A 174 14.41 -3.13 -15.07
N PHE A 175 14.87 -2.55 -16.18
CA PHE A 175 14.58 -3.05 -17.52
C PHE A 175 15.76 -2.87 -18.48
N PHE A 176 15.73 -3.63 -19.58
CA PHE A 176 16.76 -3.59 -20.61
C PHE A 176 16.36 -2.72 -21.80
N SER A 177 17.18 -1.74 -22.15
CA SER A 177 17.05 -0.91 -23.35
C SER A 177 18.43 -0.44 -23.81
N ASN A 178 18.75 -0.65 -25.09
CA ASN A 178 20.01 -0.21 -25.69
C ASN A 178 20.01 1.27 -26.09
N GLU A 179 18.87 1.96 -25.94
CA GLU A 179 18.69 3.32 -26.43
C GLU A 179 19.31 4.35 -25.49
N SER A 180 19.97 5.34 -26.07
CA SER A 180 20.55 6.47 -25.35
C SER A 180 19.49 7.46 -24.88
N PRO A 181 19.76 8.23 -23.81
CA PRO A 181 18.94 9.36 -23.42
C PRO A 181 18.54 10.30 -24.56
N GLY A 182 17.28 10.73 -24.53
CA GLY A 182 16.65 11.53 -25.58
C GLY A 182 16.11 10.73 -26.78
N GLN A 183 16.36 9.42 -26.87
CA GLN A 183 15.77 8.57 -27.93
C GLN A 183 14.56 7.76 -27.41
N PRO A 184 13.50 7.63 -28.24
CA PRO A 184 12.36 6.78 -27.88
C PRO A 184 12.80 5.34 -27.72
N PHE A 185 12.11 4.58 -26.87
CA PHE A 185 12.42 3.18 -26.64
C PHE A 185 11.19 2.37 -26.26
N THR A 186 11.26 1.06 -26.46
CA THR A 186 10.34 0.07 -25.89
C THR A 186 11.17 -1.09 -25.38
N ALA A 187 10.99 -1.42 -24.11
CA ALA A 187 11.64 -2.53 -23.44
C ALA A 187 10.60 -3.59 -23.07
N THR A 188 10.79 -4.81 -23.53
CA THR A 188 9.91 -5.97 -23.22
C THR A 188 10.58 -6.97 -22.27
N SER A 189 11.78 -6.66 -21.79
CA SER A 189 12.52 -7.47 -20.84
C SER A 189 12.73 -6.68 -19.56
N LEU A 190 12.15 -7.16 -18.47
CA LEU A 190 12.35 -6.64 -17.12
C LEU A 190 13.15 -7.64 -16.29
N GLN A 191 13.96 -7.12 -15.37
CA GLN A 191 14.81 -7.93 -14.49
C GLN A 191 14.29 -7.98 -13.04
N GLY A 192 13.19 -7.29 -12.77
CA GLY A 192 12.53 -7.22 -11.47
C GLY A 192 12.34 -5.79 -10.99
N GLY A 193 11.79 -5.67 -9.79
CA GLY A 193 11.51 -4.40 -9.14
C GLY A 193 10.85 -4.58 -7.78
N GLN A 194 10.67 -3.47 -7.10
CA GLN A 194 9.97 -3.37 -5.83
C GLN A 194 9.15 -2.09 -5.82
N ILE A 195 7.98 -2.11 -5.19
CA ILE A 195 7.22 -0.89 -4.92
C ILE A 195 7.14 -0.76 -3.42
N GLU A 196 7.89 0.16 -2.85
CA GLU A 196 7.81 0.45 -1.43
C GLU A 196 6.67 1.44 -1.20
N ALA A 197 5.84 1.25 -0.18
CA ALA A 197 4.82 2.21 0.23
C ALA A 197 4.94 2.43 1.73
N THR A 198 5.25 3.67 2.12
CA THR A 198 5.37 4.06 3.53
C THR A 198 4.13 4.84 3.95
N SER A 199 3.63 4.56 5.15
CA SER A 199 2.52 5.34 5.72
C SER A 199 2.97 6.78 5.91
N VAL A 200 2.19 7.75 5.44
CA VAL A 200 2.48 9.16 5.71
C VAL A 200 2.15 9.44 7.17
N PRO A 201 3.11 9.83 8.02
CA PRO A 201 2.82 10.12 9.41
C PRO A 201 1.79 11.25 9.51
N VAL A 202 0.73 11.04 10.28
CA VAL A 202 -0.23 12.12 10.57
C VAL A 202 0.56 13.28 11.20
N PRO A 203 0.53 14.49 10.63
CA PRO A 203 1.34 15.59 11.13
C PRO A 203 1.12 15.80 12.62
N ALA A 204 2.19 15.97 13.39
CA ALA A 204 2.11 16.28 14.83
C ALA A 204 1.21 17.50 15.12
N ALA A 205 1.03 18.37 14.12
CA ALA A 205 0.09 19.47 14.14
C ALA A 205 -1.36 19.05 14.43
N PHE A 206 -1.82 17.86 14.02
CA PHE A 206 -3.16 17.37 14.38
C PHE A 206 -3.29 17.12 15.88
N TRP A 207 -2.28 16.51 16.50
CA TRP A 207 -2.23 16.33 17.95
C TRP A 207 -2.12 17.66 18.69
N LEU A 208 -1.31 18.59 18.15
CA LEU A 208 -1.15 19.93 18.72
C LEU A 208 -2.42 20.77 18.60
N PHE A 209 -3.14 20.64 17.48
CA PHE A 209 -4.43 21.28 17.26
C PHE A 209 -5.50 20.71 18.19
N GLY A 210 -5.57 19.37 18.29
CA GLY A 210 -6.48 18.69 19.21
C GLY A 210 -6.23 19.08 20.67
N SER A 211 -4.97 18.98 21.12
CA SER A 211 -4.59 19.39 22.49
C SER A 211 -4.81 20.89 22.73
N GLY A 212 -4.57 21.74 21.73
CA GLY A 212 -4.84 23.18 21.81
C GLY A 212 -6.33 23.49 22.01
N LEU A 213 -7.22 22.83 21.27
CA LEU A 213 -8.68 22.92 21.44
C LEU A 213 -9.13 22.49 22.83
N PHE A 214 -8.59 21.37 23.35
CA PHE A 214 -8.85 20.93 24.71
C PHE A 214 -8.38 21.95 25.76
N GLY A 215 -7.20 22.55 25.55
CA GLY A 215 -6.69 23.62 26.41
C GLY A 215 -7.61 24.84 26.46
N ILE A 216 -8.11 25.31 25.31
CA ILE A 216 -9.03 26.46 25.23
C ILE A 216 -10.37 26.13 25.90
N ALA A 217 -10.92 24.93 25.67
CA ALA A 217 -12.17 24.49 26.30
C ALA A 217 -12.06 24.45 27.84
N ALA A 218 -10.93 23.96 28.36
CA ALA A 218 -10.65 23.95 29.79
C ALA A 218 -10.56 25.36 30.39
N LEU A 219 -9.90 26.30 29.69
CA LEU A 219 -9.81 27.70 30.12
C LEU A 219 -11.16 28.41 30.10
N ARG A 220 -12.04 28.13 29.13
CA ARG A 220 -13.41 28.69 29.08
C ARG A 220 -14.26 28.22 30.27
N LYS A 221 -14.18 26.94 30.64
CA LYS A 221 -14.93 26.39 31.78
C LYS A 221 -14.53 27.06 33.09
N ARG A 222 -13.26 27.41 33.28
CA ARG A 222 -12.77 28.13 34.48
C ARG A 222 -13.29 29.56 34.61
N ARG A 223 -13.68 30.22 33.51
CA ARG A 223 -14.29 31.57 33.54
C ARG A 223 -15.79 31.57 33.79
N SER A 224 -16.42 30.39 33.78
CA SER A 224 -17.87 30.24 33.92
C SER A 224 -18.31 29.95 35.35
N VAL A 225 -17.35 29.87 36.29
CA VAL A 225 -17.52 29.67 37.74
C VAL A 225 -17.01 30.92 38.44
#